data_AF-A0A9P0YZZ0-F1
#
_entry.id   AF-A0A9P0YZZ0-F1
#
_cell.length_a   1.000
_cell.length_b   1.000
_cell.length_c   1.000
_cell.angle_alpha   90.00
_cell.angle_beta   90.00
_cell.angle_gamma   90.00
#
_symmetry.space_group_name_H-M   'P 1'
#
loop_
_entity.id
_entity.type
_entity.pdbx_description
1 polymer ?
#
loop_
_entity_poly.entity_id
_entity_poly.type
_entity_poly.pdbx_seq_one_letter_code
_entity_poly.pdbx_strand_id
1 'polypeptide(L)'
;MPDVLDWIAVESFVTILKHFYEMTLRISGSLYVTSNTFFSEISDLFLVLKDMVASPTASVGAMGSTMKSKLDKYWGDPEKMNYLIFYANVLDPREKFEYMPFQLNALYGDKKGAAFFLKVKSGLTELFVDYVSSYPDCVGGSSNTTFTSGASMECGNSENRPVSRFKAGLKKKKLESGQVGVKKSELDIYLAESIIEEDGDFDILR
;
A
#
# COMPACT_ATOMS: atom_id res chain seq x y z
N MET A 1 8.63 44.14 -20.71
CA MET A 1 7.22 43.72 -20.60
C MET A 1 7.21 42.21 -20.79
N PRO A 2 6.47 41.44 -20.00
CA PRO A 2 6.38 39.99 -20.22
C PRO A 2 5.82 39.72 -21.62
N ASP A 3 6.39 38.75 -22.31
CA ASP A 3 5.92 38.30 -23.61
C ASP A 3 5.02 37.07 -23.51
N VAL A 4 4.56 36.54 -24.64
CA VAL A 4 3.65 35.38 -24.67
C VAL A 4 4.32 34.12 -24.09
N LEU A 5 5.63 33.96 -24.25
CA LEU A 5 6.38 32.81 -23.72
C LEU A 5 6.47 32.89 -22.20
N ASP A 6 6.62 34.09 -21.63
CA ASP A 6 6.59 34.31 -20.18
C ASP A 6 5.24 33.86 -19.58
N TRP A 7 4.12 34.20 -20.22
CA TRP A 7 2.79 33.79 -19.74
C TRP A 7 2.55 32.28 -19.83
N ILE A 8 3.01 31.63 -20.90
CA ILE A 8 2.95 30.16 -21.06
C ILE A 8 3.77 29.46 -19.95
N ALA A 9 4.94 30.01 -19.63
CA ALA A 9 5.78 29.48 -18.56
C ALA A 9 5.11 29.64 -17.18
N VAL A 10 4.47 30.78 -16.91
CA VAL A 10 3.72 31.03 -15.67
C VAL A 10 2.52 30.09 -15.53
N GLU A 11 1.74 29.89 -16.58
CA GLU A 11 0.59 28.98 -16.56
C GLU A 11 1.02 27.53 -16.27
N SER A 12 2.09 27.09 -16.91
CA SER A 12 2.70 25.78 -16.65
C SER A 12 3.15 25.69 -15.18
N PHE A 13 3.82 26.71 -14.66
CA PHE A 13 4.28 26.76 -13.27
C PHE A 13 3.14 26.67 -12.25
N VAL A 14 2.06 27.43 -12.46
CA VAL A 14 0.87 27.39 -11.59
C VAL A 14 0.26 26.00 -11.57
N THR A 15 0.16 25.34 -12.73
CA THR A 15 -0.37 23.96 -12.85
C THR A 15 0.46 22.99 -12.01
N ILE A 16 1.78 23.12 -12.03
CA ILE A 16 2.69 22.25 -11.27
C ILE A 16 2.57 22.52 -9.78
N LEU A 17 2.65 23.78 -9.36
CA LEU A 17 2.52 24.15 -7.95
C LEU A 17 1.19 23.68 -7.36
N LYS A 18 0.12 23.70 -8.16
CA LYS A 18 -1.18 23.16 -7.76
C LYS A 18 -1.10 21.67 -7.43
N HIS A 19 -0.47 20.85 -8.27
CA HIS A 19 -0.29 19.41 -7.98
C HIS A 19 0.52 19.18 -6.69
N PHE A 20 1.62 19.91 -6.51
CA PHE A 20 2.42 19.83 -5.28
C PHE A 20 1.62 20.25 -4.05
N TYR A 21 0.83 21.32 -4.16
CA TYR A 21 -0.02 21.80 -3.09
C TYR A 21 -1.07 20.78 -2.70
N GLU A 22 -1.81 20.23 -3.68
CA GLU A 22 -2.84 19.21 -3.44
C GLU A 22 -2.25 17.94 -2.83
N MET A 23 -1.12 17.46 -3.35
CA MET A 23 -0.41 16.33 -2.78
C MET A 23 0.05 16.61 -1.34
N THR A 24 0.64 17.79 -1.09
CA THR A 24 1.10 18.18 0.25
C THR A 24 -0.06 18.22 1.23
N LEU A 25 -1.23 18.72 0.83
CA LEU A 25 -2.42 18.68 1.67
C LEU A 25 -2.82 17.24 2.00
N ARG A 26 -2.83 16.34 1.01
CA ARG A 26 -3.20 14.93 1.21
C ARG A 26 -2.24 14.21 2.16
N ILE A 27 -0.93 14.40 2.04
CA ILE A 27 0.06 13.71 2.89
C ILE A 27 0.33 14.40 4.24
N SER A 28 -0.03 15.68 4.39
CA SER A 28 0.18 16.44 5.64
C SER A 28 -1.04 16.43 6.56
N GLY A 29 -2.10 15.68 6.20
CA GLY A 29 -3.26 15.50 7.05
C GLY A 29 -2.89 14.82 8.38
N SER A 30 -3.53 15.27 9.46
CA SER A 30 -3.35 14.70 10.80
C SER A 30 -4.62 14.03 11.36
N LEU A 31 -5.73 14.12 10.63
CA LEU A 31 -7.05 13.61 11.04
C LEU A 31 -7.39 12.28 10.37
N TYR A 32 -6.51 11.76 9.53
CA TYR A 32 -6.65 10.48 8.83
C TYR A 32 -5.25 9.88 8.61
N VAL A 33 -5.20 8.59 8.30
CA VAL A 33 -3.95 7.89 8.01
C VAL A 33 -3.43 8.33 6.64
N THR A 34 -2.16 8.71 6.59
CA THR A 34 -1.50 9.16 5.36
C THR A 34 -0.48 8.15 4.81
N SER A 35 -0.01 7.21 5.64
CA SER A 35 1.03 6.24 5.27
C SER A 35 0.58 5.26 4.19
N ASN A 36 -0.71 4.91 4.18
CA ASN A 36 -1.32 3.98 3.23
C ASN A 36 -1.40 4.55 1.81
N THR A 37 -1.63 5.86 1.65
CA THR A 37 -1.70 6.51 0.34
C THR A 37 -0.37 7.10 -0.12
N PHE A 38 0.60 7.23 0.78
CA PHE A 38 1.86 7.93 0.53
C PHE A 38 2.61 7.45 -0.72
N PHE A 39 2.65 6.14 -0.97
CA PHE A 39 3.32 5.59 -2.15
C PHE A 39 2.63 6.01 -3.45
N SER A 40 1.29 5.98 -3.48
CA SER A 40 0.50 6.39 -4.63
C SER A 40 0.68 7.88 -4.91
N GLU A 41 0.66 8.72 -3.88
CA GLU A 41 0.91 10.17 -4.00
C GLU A 41 2.29 10.48 -4.60
N ILE A 42 3.34 9.79 -4.15
CA ILE A 42 4.70 9.96 -4.69
C ILE A 42 4.80 9.45 -6.12
N SER A 43 4.07 8.38 -6.45
CA SER A 43 4.03 7.83 -7.80
C SER A 43 3.39 8.80 -8.79
N ASP A 44 2.29 9.43 -8.41
CA ASP A 44 1.62 10.47 -9.21
C ASP A 44 2.53 11.68 -9.41
N LEU A 45 3.20 12.12 -8.35
CA LEU A 45 4.17 13.21 -8.44
C LEU A 45 5.30 12.91 -9.43
N PHE A 46 5.78 11.67 -9.42
CA PHE A 46 6.81 11.24 -10.37
C PHE A 46 6.33 11.35 -11.81
N LEU A 47 5.08 10.96 -12.10
CA LEU A 47 4.49 11.08 -13.43
C LEU A 47 4.36 12.54 -13.87
N VAL A 48 3.86 13.42 -12.99
CA VAL A 48 3.80 14.86 -13.26
C VAL A 48 5.18 15.43 -13.60
N LEU A 49 6.22 15.07 -12.84
CA LEU A 49 7.58 15.53 -13.11
C LEU A 49 8.17 14.95 -14.39
N LYS A 50 7.83 13.70 -14.74
CA LYS A 50 8.23 13.07 -16.00
C LYS A 50 7.63 13.80 -17.20
N ASP A 51 6.36 14.17 -17.12
CA ASP A 51 5.66 14.93 -18.16
C ASP A 51 6.24 16.35 -18.30
N MET A 52 6.60 16.99 -17.19
CA MET A 52 7.30 18.27 -17.21
C MET A 52 8.64 18.19 -17.93
N VAL A 53 9.44 17.15 -17.64
CA VAL A 53 10.74 16.93 -18.31
C VAL A 53 10.56 16.73 -19.81
N ALA A 54 9.47 16.09 -20.23
CA ALA A 54 9.13 15.87 -21.64
C ALA A 54 8.44 17.08 -22.31
N SER A 55 8.21 18.18 -21.58
CA SER A 55 7.50 19.35 -22.09
C SER A 55 8.25 20.00 -23.26
N PRO A 56 7.54 20.45 -24.32
CA PRO A 56 8.14 21.18 -25.43
C PRO A 56 8.64 22.58 -25.00
N THR A 57 8.12 23.12 -23.90
CA THR A 57 8.54 24.42 -23.36
C THR A 57 9.84 24.26 -22.58
N ALA A 58 10.95 24.79 -23.10
CA ALA A 58 12.29 24.58 -22.54
C ALA A 58 12.41 24.99 -21.05
N SER A 59 11.76 26.07 -20.63
CA SER A 59 11.75 26.51 -19.22
C SER A 59 11.05 25.51 -18.30
N VAL A 60 9.98 24.88 -18.77
CA VAL A 60 9.24 23.84 -18.03
C VAL A 60 10.07 22.57 -17.94
N GLY A 61 10.70 22.14 -19.03
CA GLY A 61 11.61 20.99 -19.04
C GLY A 61 12.82 21.16 -18.10
N ALA A 62 13.44 22.34 -18.09
CA ALA A 62 14.56 22.66 -17.20
C ALA A 62 14.15 22.64 -15.71
N MET A 63 12.97 23.20 -15.41
CA MET A 63 12.42 23.18 -14.07
C MET A 63 12.04 21.75 -13.63
N GLY A 64 11.39 20.98 -14.50
CA GLY A 64 11.04 19.58 -14.26
C GLY A 64 12.27 18.73 -13.98
N SER A 65 13.33 18.93 -14.74
CA SER A 65 14.61 18.26 -14.51
C SER A 65 15.20 18.59 -13.12
N THR A 66 15.12 19.86 -12.71
CA THR A 66 15.60 20.31 -11.39
C THR A 66 14.77 19.73 -10.25
N MET A 67 13.44 19.71 -10.39
CA MET A 67 12.53 19.17 -9.38
C MET A 67 12.61 17.64 -9.30
N LYS A 68 12.66 16.96 -10.44
CA LYS A 68 12.88 15.52 -10.51
C LYS A 68 14.20 15.12 -9.87
N SER A 69 15.28 15.87 -10.07
CA SER A 69 16.56 15.61 -9.40
C SER A 69 16.43 15.68 -7.87
N LYS A 70 15.59 16.57 -7.32
CA LYS A 70 15.30 16.60 -5.87
C LYS A 70 14.48 15.38 -5.41
N LEU A 71 13.49 14.96 -6.21
CA LEU A 71 12.72 13.74 -5.94
C LEU A 71 13.62 12.50 -5.95
N ASP A 72 14.45 12.35 -6.99
CA ASP A 72 15.34 11.20 -7.20
C ASP A 72 16.36 11.00 -6.07
N LYS A 73 16.71 12.06 -5.32
CA LYS A 73 17.59 11.95 -4.14
C LYS A 73 17.03 11.04 -3.06
N TYR A 74 15.71 10.98 -2.94
CA TYR A 74 15.02 10.18 -1.92
C TYR A 74 14.32 8.96 -2.53
N TRP A 75 13.81 9.11 -3.76
CA TRP A 75 12.92 8.13 -4.39
C TRP A 75 13.47 7.54 -5.69
N GLY A 76 14.69 7.92 -6.10
CA GLY A 76 15.28 7.45 -7.36
C GLY A 76 15.86 6.03 -7.29
N ASP A 77 16.11 5.51 -6.09
CA ASP A 77 16.58 4.16 -5.87
C ASP A 77 15.68 3.42 -4.86
N PRO A 78 14.82 2.49 -5.30
CA PRO A 78 13.85 1.84 -4.42
C PRO A 78 14.52 0.96 -3.37
N GLU A 79 15.76 0.50 -3.60
CA GLU A 79 16.50 -0.29 -2.61
C GLU A 79 16.95 0.51 -1.39
N LYS A 80 16.97 1.84 -1.47
CA LYS A 80 17.31 2.74 -0.35
C LYS A 80 16.09 3.23 0.41
N MET A 81 14.89 2.87 -0.06
CA MET A 81 13.64 3.31 0.54
C MET A 81 13.24 2.44 1.73
N ASN A 82 12.48 3.04 2.65
CA ASN A 82 11.89 2.28 3.75
C ASN A 82 10.75 1.39 3.24
N TYR A 83 10.87 0.08 3.44
CA TYR A 83 9.89 -0.89 2.96
C TYR A 83 8.50 -0.72 3.57
N LEU A 84 8.40 -0.12 4.77
CA LEU A 84 7.12 0.16 5.43
C LEU A 84 6.18 1.00 4.57
N ILE A 85 6.70 1.84 3.68
CA ILE A 85 5.91 2.66 2.77
C ILE A 85 5.10 1.78 1.82
N PHE A 86 5.71 0.72 1.29
CA PHE A 86 5.03 -0.21 0.42
C PHE A 86 4.09 -1.11 1.20
N TYR A 87 4.49 -1.56 2.39
CA TYR A 87 3.64 -2.42 3.21
C TYR A 87 2.36 -1.70 3.64
N ALA A 88 2.47 -0.43 4.05
CA ALA A 88 1.31 0.38 4.40
C ALA A 88 0.33 0.54 3.22
N ASN A 89 0.85 0.70 2.00
CA ASN A 89 0.04 0.78 0.80
C ASN A 89 -0.63 -0.57 0.46
N VAL A 90 0.09 -1.69 0.56
CA VAL A 90 -0.49 -3.03 0.31
C VAL A 90 -1.54 -3.41 1.34
N LEU A 91 -1.39 -2.96 2.58
CA LEU A 91 -2.35 -3.19 3.66
C LEU A 91 -3.57 -2.24 3.57
N ASP A 92 -3.60 -1.32 2.61
CA ASP A 92 -4.83 -0.61 2.25
C ASP A 92 -5.70 -1.53 1.39
N PRO A 93 -6.92 -1.87 1.82
CA PRO A 93 -7.80 -2.76 1.06
C PRO A 93 -8.26 -2.17 -0.27
N ARG A 94 -8.06 -0.87 -0.52
CA ARG A 94 -8.37 -0.20 -1.80
C ARG A 94 -7.23 -0.34 -2.81
N GLU A 95 -6.01 -0.59 -2.36
CA GLU A 95 -4.80 -0.61 -3.20
C GLU A 95 -4.27 -2.04 -3.38
N LYS A 96 -4.03 -2.77 -2.26
CA LYS A 96 -3.44 -4.11 -2.24
C LYS A 96 -2.19 -4.20 -3.14
N PHE A 97 -2.06 -5.26 -3.93
CA PHE A 97 -1.01 -5.39 -4.95
C PHE A 97 -1.49 -4.98 -6.35
N GLU A 98 -2.67 -4.38 -6.47
CA GLU A 98 -3.31 -4.15 -7.78
C GLU A 98 -2.49 -3.14 -8.62
N TYR A 99 -2.16 -1.99 -8.03
CA TYR A 99 -1.52 -0.87 -8.75
C TYR A 99 0.01 -0.84 -8.60
N MET A 100 0.53 -1.38 -7.51
CA MET A 100 1.95 -1.30 -7.17
C MET A 100 2.92 -1.80 -8.28
N PRO A 101 2.68 -2.94 -8.96
CA PRO A 101 3.54 -3.38 -10.06
C PRO A 101 3.63 -2.34 -11.18
N PHE A 102 2.51 -1.71 -11.53
CA PHE A 102 2.46 -0.69 -12.58
C PHE A 102 3.21 0.58 -12.15
N GLN A 103 2.96 1.05 -10.92
CA GLN A 103 3.63 2.22 -10.35
C GLN A 103 5.16 2.00 -10.31
N LEU A 104 5.63 0.86 -9.79
CA LEU A 104 7.06 0.54 -9.73
C LEU A 104 7.71 0.45 -11.12
N ASN A 105 7.00 -0.09 -12.11
CA ASN A 105 7.50 -0.12 -13.49
C ASN A 105 7.56 1.27 -14.11
N ALA A 106 6.56 2.13 -13.84
CA ALA A 106 6.56 3.51 -14.31
C ALA A 106 7.72 4.33 -13.72
N LEU A 107 8.04 4.10 -12.44
CA LEU A 107 9.09 4.81 -11.71
C LEU A 107 10.51 4.32 -12.08
N TYR A 108 10.70 3.00 -12.19
CA TYR A 108 12.03 2.39 -12.25
C TYR A 108 12.31 1.58 -13.53
N GLY A 109 11.32 1.47 -14.41
CA GLY A 109 11.36 0.66 -15.62
C GLY A 109 11.04 -0.82 -15.36
N ASP A 110 10.49 -1.50 -16.35
CA ASP A 110 9.89 -2.84 -16.22
C ASP A 110 10.77 -3.87 -15.51
N LYS A 111 12.07 -3.90 -15.82
CA LYS A 111 12.99 -4.89 -15.23
C LYS A 111 13.26 -4.62 -13.76
N LYS A 112 13.59 -3.36 -13.41
CA LYS A 112 13.94 -2.98 -12.03
C LYS A 112 12.69 -2.93 -11.16
N GLY A 113 11.58 -2.39 -11.70
CA GLY A 113 10.28 -2.32 -11.05
C GLY A 113 9.74 -3.70 -10.70
N ALA A 114 9.68 -4.64 -11.67
CA ALA A 114 9.21 -5.99 -11.42
C ALA A 114 10.09 -6.76 -10.43
N ALA A 115 11.42 -6.62 -10.52
CA ALA A 115 12.34 -7.25 -9.57
C ALA A 115 12.14 -6.70 -8.15
N PHE A 116 11.95 -5.39 -8.01
CA PHE A 116 11.70 -4.75 -6.72
C PHE A 116 10.34 -5.12 -6.14
N PHE A 117 9.30 -5.19 -6.98
CA PHE A 117 7.97 -5.66 -6.56
C PHE A 117 8.02 -7.05 -5.92
N LEU A 118 8.78 -7.98 -6.51
CA LEU A 118 8.97 -9.32 -5.93
C LEU A 118 9.68 -9.26 -4.56
N LYS A 119 10.62 -8.33 -4.36
CA LYS A 119 11.27 -8.11 -3.06
C LYS A 119 10.27 -7.59 -2.03
N VAL A 120 9.43 -6.62 -2.38
CA VAL A 120 8.37 -6.11 -1.48
C VAL A 120 7.41 -7.25 -1.11
N LYS A 121 6.97 -8.04 -2.08
CA LYS A 121 6.06 -9.17 -1.83
C LYS A 121 6.68 -10.23 -0.92
N SER A 122 7.95 -10.61 -1.16
CA SER A 122 8.67 -11.55 -0.30
C SER A 122 8.82 -11.00 1.12
N GLY A 123 9.28 -9.76 1.25
CA GLY A 123 9.50 -9.12 2.54
C GLY A 123 8.22 -8.97 3.36
N LEU A 124 7.08 -8.63 2.75
CA LEU A 124 5.79 -8.59 3.44
C LEU A 124 5.34 -9.98 3.92
N THR A 125 5.57 -11.00 3.10
CA THR A 125 5.22 -12.39 3.43
C THR A 125 6.08 -12.90 4.59
N GLU A 126 7.39 -12.65 4.56
CA GLU A 126 8.33 -12.98 5.63
C GLU A 126 7.97 -12.25 6.93
N LEU A 127 7.68 -10.95 6.85
CA LEU A 127 7.23 -10.15 7.99
C LEU A 127 5.96 -10.74 8.63
N PHE A 128 5.01 -11.19 7.81
CA PHE A 128 3.79 -11.82 8.30
C PHE A 128 4.08 -13.19 8.97
N VAL A 129 4.99 -14.00 8.42
CA VAL A 129 5.41 -15.27 9.03
C VAL A 129 6.06 -15.02 10.39
N ASP A 130 6.92 -14.02 10.52
CA ASP A 130 7.56 -13.64 11.78
C ASP A 130 6.55 -13.14 12.81
N TYR A 131 5.56 -12.35 12.36
CA TYR A 131 4.45 -11.90 13.19
C TYR A 131 3.65 -13.08 13.77
N VAL A 132 3.22 -14.01 12.92
CA VAL A 132 2.48 -15.22 13.34
C VAL A 132 3.30 -16.08 14.29
N SER A 133 4.61 -16.20 14.05
CA SER A 133 5.51 -16.97 14.90
C SER A 133 5.71 -16.34 16.28
N SER A 134 5.66 -15.00 16.35
CA SER A 134 5.80 -14.24 17.60
C SER A 134 4.51 -14.20 18.42
N TYR A 135 3.34 -14.35 17.78
CA TYR A 135 2.03 -14.26 18.41
C TYR A 135 1.13 -15.46 18.01
N PRO A 136 1.42 -16.68 18.50
CA PRO A 136 0.66 -17.87 18.12
C PRO A 136 -0.80 -17.86 18.57
N ASP A 137 -1.14 -17.09 19.61
CA ASP A 137 -2.50 -17.03 20.17
C ASP A 137 -3.47 -16.14 19.35
N CYS A 138 -2.99 -15.20 18.53
CA CYS A 138 -3.86 -14.31 17.75
C CYS A 138 -4.39 -14.95 16.45
N VAL A 139 -3.79 -16.06 16.00
CA VAL A 139 -4.11 -16.73 14.71
C VAL A 139 -5.10 -17.89 14.90
N GLY A 140 -5.48 -18.20 16.16
CA GLY A 140 -6.39 -19.30 16.51
C GLY A 140 -7.88 -18.96 16.53
N GLY A 141 -8.24 -17.67 16.47
CA GLY A 141 -9.59 -17.19 16.75
C GLY A 141 -10.38 -16.75 15.52
N SER A 142 -10.93 -17.67 14.74
CA SER A 142 -12.13 -17.34 13.95
C SER A 142 -13.29 -17.07 14.91
N SER A 143 -13.58 -15.80 15.20
CA SER A 143 -14.89 -15.33 15.68
C SER A 143 -15.00 -13.82 15.49
N ASN A 144 -16.07 -13.41 14.82
CA ASN A 144 -16.54 -12.02 14.70
C ASN A 144 -16.32 -11.23 16.00
N THR A 145 -15.58 -10.13 15.95
CA THR A 145 -15.58 -9.16 17.04
C THR A 145 -15.73 -7.76 16.48
N THR A 146 -16.92 -7.19 16.71
CA THR A 146 -17.19 -5.76 16.67
C THR A 146 -16.22 -5.04 17.61
N PHE A 147 -15.52 -4.02 17.10
CA PHE A 147 -14.63 -3.19 17.90
C PHE A 147 -15.45 -2.33 18.88
N THR A 148 -15.19 -2.49 20.17
CA THR A 148 -15.52 -1.48 21.19
C THR A 148 -14.28 -1.20 22.03
N SER A 149 -13.87 0.06 22.04
CA SER A 149 -12.68 0.56 22.71
C SER A 149 -12.76 0.46 24.24
N GLY A 150 -11.65 0.09 24.87
CA GLY A 150 -11.33 0.49 26.24
C GLY A 150 -11.28 -0.63 27.29
N ALA A 151 -10.15 -0.66 27.98
CA ALA A 151 -9.86 -1.29 29.27
C ALA A 151 -9.55 -2.80 29.32
N SER A 152 -8.43 -3.07 29.99
CA SER A 152 -7.92 -4.30 30.57
C SER A 152 -8.97 -5.38 30.83
N MET A 153 -8.72 -6.61 30.38
CA MET A 153 -9.46 -7.78 30.85
C MET A 153 -8.55 -8.97 31.14
N GLU A 154 -8.68 -9.42 32.39
CA GLU A 154 -8.28 -10.70 32.92
C GLU A 154 -8.92 -11.85 32.12
N CYS A 155 -8.17 -12.95 32.01
CA CYS A 155 -8.56 -14.14 31.26
C CYS A 155 -9.73 -14.86 31.96
N GLY A 156 -10.94 -14.61 31.49
CA GLY A 156 -12.16 -15.32 31.88
C GLY A 156 -12.33 -16.62 31.10
N ASN A 157 -12.23 -17.74 31.82
CA ASN A 157 -12.46 -19.10 31.33
C ASN A 157 -13.89 -19.26 30.76
N SER A 158 -14.07 -19.57 29.47
CA SER A 158 -15.39 -19.89 28.90
C SER A 158 -15.43 -21.25 28.19
N GLU A 159 -15.94 -22.21 28.95
CA GLU A 159 -16.87 -23.30 28.62
C GLU A 159 -16.89 -23.94 27.22
N ASN A 160 -16.54 -25.24 27.23
CA ASN A 160 -16.92 -26.33 26.32
C ASN A 160 -18.14 -26.08 25.41
N ARG A 161 -17.92 -25.57 24.20
CA ARG A 161 -18.89 -25.68 23.11
C ARG A 161 -18.73 -27.04 22.41
N PRO A 162 -19.79 -27.87 22.28
CA PRO A 162 -19.66 -29.17 21.63
C PRO A 162 -19.34 -29.00 20.15
N VAL A 163 -18.09 -29.30 19.77
CA VAL A 163 -17.65 -29.33 18.38
C VAL A 163 -18.47 -30.40 17.65
N SER A 164 -19.25 -29.99 16.64
CA SER A 164 -20.05 -30.90 15.82
C SER A 164 -19.21 -32.11 15.38
N ARG A 165 -19.61 -33.32 15.80
CA ARG A 165 -18.96 -34.60 15.44
C ARG A 165 -18.78 -34.75 13.92
N PHE A 166 -19.65 -34.11 13.14
CA PHE A 166 -19.57 -34.08 11.68
C PHE A 166 -18.36 -33.29 11.17
N LYS A 167 -18.03 -32.14 11.79
CA LYS A 167 -16.82 -31.35 11.46
C LYS A 167 -15.53 -32.09 11.84
N ALA A 168 -15.53 -32.83 12.95
CA ALA A 168 -14.38 -33.64 13.35
C ALA A 168 -14.12 -34.80 12.37
N GLY A 169 -15.18 -35.49 11.92
CA GLY A 169 -15.09 -36.56 10.93
C GLY A 169 -14.56 -36.08 9.57
N LEU A 170 -14.99 -34.90 9.12
CA LEU A 170 -14.52 -34.30 7.86
C LEU A 170 -13.05 -33.86 7.92
N LYS A 171 -12.59 -33.32 9.07
CA LYS A 171 -11.17 -32.98 9.28
C LYS A 171 -10.28 -34.23 9.23
N LYS A 172 -10.71 -35.33 9.86
CA LYS A 172 -9.98 -36.60 9.85
C LYS A 172 -9.83 -37.16 8.43
N LYS A 173 -10.92 -37.13 7.65
CA LYS A 173 -10.92 -37.62 6.25
C LYS A 173 -10.06 -36.77 5.30
N LYS A 174 -9.95 -35.45 5.54
CA LYS A 174 -9.06 -34.56 4.77
C LYS A 174 -7.58 -34.79 5.07
N LEU A 175 -7.24 -35.09 6.33
CA LEU A 175 -5.88 -35.41 6.76
C LEU A 175 -5.41 -36.75 6.18
N GLU A 176 -6.30 -37.75 6.15
CA GLU A 176 -6.05 -39.10 5.62
C GLU A 176 -5.96 -39.15 4.09
N SER A 177 -6.58 -38.20 3.38
CA SER A 177 -6.58 -38.14 1.91
C SER A 177 -5.33 -37.49 1.30
N GLY A 178 -4.37 -37.01 2.12
CA GLY A 178 -3.18 -36.32 1.60
C GLY A 178 -3.45 -34.99 0.88
N GLN A 179 -4.72 -34.55 0.80
CA GLN A 179 -5.10 -33.21 0.35
C GLN A 179 -4.87 -32.21 1.48
N VAL A 180 -3.60 -32.01 1.85
CA VAL A 180 -3.18 -30.78 2.51
C VAL A 180 -3.15 -29.72 1.41
N GLY A 181 -4.33 -29.21 1.05
CA GLY A 181 -4.38 -27.92 0.38
C GLY A 181 -3.63 -26.95 1.30
N VAL A 182 -2.60 -26.29 0.77
CA VAL A 182 -1.86 -25.25 1.49
C VAL A 182 -2.91 -24.36 2.15
N LYS A 183 -2.95 -24.36 3.49
CA LYS A 183 -3.85 -23.45 4.19
C LYS A 183 -3.37 -22.06 3.81
N LYS A 184 -4.17 -21.34 3.02
CA LYS A 184 -3.91 -19.93 2.72
C LYS A 184 -3.75 -19.19 4.05
N SER A 185 -2.71 -18.39 4.16
CA SER A 185 -2.52 -17.50 5.31
C SER A 185 -3.60 -16.41 5.32
N GLU A 186 -3.79 -15.72 6.45
CA GLU A 186 -4.71 -14.56 6.50
C GLU A 186 -4.28 -13.48 5.50
N LEU A 187 -2.97 -13.26 5.35
CA LEU A 187 -2.42 -12.40 4.31
C LEU A 187 -2.82 -12.86 2.90
N ASP A 188 -2.71 -14.16 2.59
CA ASP A 188 -3.14 -14.69 1.28
C ASP A 188 -4.65 -14.54 1.04
N ILE A 189 -5.46 -14.61 2.09
CA ILE A 189 -6.91 -14.42 2.02
C ILE A 189 -7.19 -12.94 1.70
N TYR A 190 -6.65 -12.02 2.50
CA TYR A 190 -6.77 -10.57 2.31
C TYR A 190 -6.35 -10.13 0.90
N LEU A 191 -5.20 -10.62 0.42
CA LEU A 191 -4.68 -10.28 -0.91
C LEU A 191 -5.52 -10.88 -2.05
N ALA A 192 -6.31 -11.92 -1.81
CA ALA A 192 -7.16 -12.55 -2.80
C ALA A 192 -8.57 -11.94 -2.87
N GLU A 193 -8.98 -11.17 -1.86
CA GLU A 193 -10.22 -10.41 -1.88
C GLU A 193 -10.12 -9.25 -2.88
N SER A 194 -11.25 -8.84 -3.46
CA SER A 194 -11.32 -7.66 -4.33
C SER A 194 -10.91 -6.39 -3.58
N ILE A 195 -10.45 -5.38 -4.33
CA ILE A 195 -10.27 -4.05 -3.76
C ILE A 195 -11.62 -3.43 -3.38
N ILE A 196 -11.61 -2.57 -2.37
CA ILE A 196 -12.79 -1.79 -1.95
C ILE A 196 -12.87 -0.53 -2.82
N GLU A 197 -14.07 -0.15 -3.26
CA GLU A 197 -14.31 1.09 -4.00
C GLU A 197 -14.28 2.30 -3.05
N GLU A 198 -13.84 3.47 -3.56
CA GLU A 198 -13.77 4.71 -2.78
C GLU A 198 -15.16 5.29 -2.51
N ASP A 199 -15.82 4.79 -1.46
CA ASP A 199 -16.95 5.47 -0.85
C ASP A 199 -16.44 6.46 0.19
N GLY A 200 -16.90 7.72 0.15
CA GLY A 200 -16.38 8.83 0.97
C GLY A 200 -16.49 8.69 2.49
N ASP A 201 -17.02 7.56 3.00
CA ASP A 201 -17.11 7.21 4.42
C ASP A 201 -16.09 6.12 4.84
N PHE A 202 -15.18 5.72 3.94
CA PHE A 202 -14.19 4.69 4.23
C PHE A 202 -13.15 5.18 5.24
N ASP A 203 -13.14 4.57 6.43
CA ASP A 203 -12.14 4.78 7.49
C ASP A 203 -11.32 3.51 7.68
N ILE A 204 -10.04 3.56 7.30
CA ILE A 204 -9.11 2.42 7.37
C ILE A 204 -8.83 1.93 8.81
N LEU A 205 -9.19 2.72 9.83
CA LEU A 205 -8.95 2.40 11.25
C LEU A 205 -10.22 1.95 12.01
N ARG A 206 -11.38 1.88 11.36
CA ARG A 206 -12.66 1.51 12.01
C ARG A 206 -13.04 0.05 11.87
#